data_AF-A0A4D6XB69-F1
#
_entry.id   AF-A0A4D6XB69-F1
#
_cell.length_a   1.000
_cell.length_b   1.000
_cell.length_c   1.000
_cell.angle_alpha   90.00
_cell.angle_beta   90.00
_cell.angle_gamma   90.00
#
_symmetry.space_group_name_H-M   'P 1'
#
loop_
_entity.id
_entity.type
_entity.pdbx_description
1 polymer ?
#
loop_
_entity_poly.entity_id
_entity_poly.type
_entity_poly.pdbx_seq_one_letter_code
_entity_poly.pdbx_strand_id
1 'polypeptide(L)' 'MSWGDKAAPIIAEVIRRVGRSDLKTLRQALAAAYPWDGRKNAPYRAWLNEIRRQLGHPLYVRKVDPLDRQTDMFGHR' A
#
# COMPACT_ATOMS: atom_id res chain seq x y z
N MET A 1 15.25 16.20 -3.53
CA MET A 1 14.78 14.84 -3.86
C MET A 1 14.34 14.13 -2.59
N SER A 2 13.05 13.83 -2.49
CA SER A 2 12.45 13.06 -1.40
C SER A 2 12.67 11.55 -1.62
N TRP A 3 12.47 10.76 -0.55
CA TRP A 3 12.41 9.29 -0.67
C TRP A 3 11.26 8.83 -1.59
N GLY A 4 10.16 9.58 -1.63
CA GLY A 4 9.03 9.33 -2.52
C GLY A 4 9.38 9.50 -4.00
N ASP A 5 10.17 10.52 -4.35
CA ASP A 5 10.60 10.78 -5.73
C ASP A 5 11.44 9.61 -6.28
N LYS A 6 12.22 8.96 -5.41
CA LYS A 6 13.00 7.76 -5.76
C LYS A 6 12.13 6.50 -5.82
N ALA A 7 11.11 6.41 -4.97
CA ALA A 7 10.18 5.27 -4.92
C ALA A 7 9.23 5.23 -6.13
N ALA A 8 8.75 6.40 -6.56
CA ALA A 8 7.70 6.56 -7.54
C ALA A 8 7.94 5.81 -8.87
N PRO A 9 9.09 5.94 -9.54
CA PRO A 9 9.32 5.25 -10.82
C PRO A 9 9.35 3.72 -10.65
N ILE A 10 9.94 3.22 -9.56
CA ILE A 10 10.04 1.78 -9.28
C ILE A 10 8.65 1.18 -9.03
N ILE A 11 7.84 1.86 -8.21
CA ILE A 11 6.48 1.42 -7.88
C ILE A 11 5.60 1.44 -9.15
N ALA A 12 5.73 2.48 -9.98
CA ALA A 12 4.98 2.59 -11.22
C ALA A 12 5.32 1.46 -12.20
N GLU A 13 6.60 1.11 -12.32
CA GLU A 13 7.06 -0.01 -13.16
C GLU A 13 6.50 -1.35 -12.66
N VAL A 14 6.55 -1.60 -11.35
CA VAL A 14 6.01 -2.83 -10.75
C VAL A 14 4.50 -2.93 -10.98
N ILE A 15 3.75 -1.84 -10.78
CA ILE A 15 2.31 -1.81 -11.02
C ILE A 15 2.00 -2.05 -12.51
N ARG A 16 2.78 -1.48 -13.41
CA ARG A 16 2.60 -1.67 -14.86
C ARG A 16 2.86 -3.13 -15.28
N ARG A 17 3.87 -3.78 -14.68
CA ARG A 17 4.27 -5.15 -15.01
C ARG A 17 3.32 -6.20 -14.41
N VAL A 18 2.95 -6.03 -13.14
CA VAL A 18 2.13 -7.02 -12.41
C VAL A 18 0.64 -6.79 -12.61
N GLY A 19 0.23 -5.53 -12.81
CA GLY A 19 -1.17 -5.14 -12.81
C GLY A 19 -1.74 -4.99 -11.39
N ARG A 20 -2.99 -4.54 -11.31
CA ARG A 20 -3.71 -4.26 -10.05
C ARG A 20 -4.68 -5.36 -9.64
N SER A 21 -4.84 -6.39 -10.47
CA SER A 21 -5.85 -7.44 -10.31
C SER A 21 -5.53 -8.40 -9.16
N ASP A 22 -4.25 -8.73 -8.97
CA ASP A 22 -3.79 -9.60 -7.87
C ASP A 22 -2.93 -8.81 -6.88
N LEU A 23 -3.57 -8.35 -5.81
CA LEU A 23 -2.92 -7.59 -4.74
C LEU A 23 -1.88 -8.41 -3.97
N LYS A 24 -1.98 -9.75 -3.95
CA LYS A 24 -1.01 -10.61 -3.27
C LYS A 24 0.30 -10.65 -4.05
N THR A 25 0.20 -10.90 -5.35
CA THR A 25 1.36 -10.89 -6.26
C THR A 25 1.98 -9.50 -6.34
N LEU A 26 1.16 -8.45 -6.39
CA LEU A 26 1.62 -7.07 -6.38
C LEU A 26 2.42 -6.73 -5.11
N ARG A 27 1.94 -7.16 -3.94
CA ARG A 27 2.64 -6.93 -2.67
C ARG A 27 4.00 -7.62 -2.62
N GLN A 28 4.09 -8.85 -3.13
CA GLN A 28 5.35 -9.58 -3.19
C GLN A 28 6.34 -8.91 -4.15
N ALA A 29 5.88 -8.48 -5.32
CA ALA A 29 6.71 -7.77 -6.29
C ALA A 29 7.23 -6.43 -5.74
N LEU A 30 6.37 -5.66 -5.05
CA LEU A 30 6.78 -4.41 -4.40
C LEU A 30 7.76 -4.64 -3.25
N ALA A 31 7.62 -5.74 -2.50
CA ALA A 31 8.57 -6.08 -1.46
C ALA A 31 9.95 -6.48 -2.04
N ALA A 32 9.96 -7.19 -3.17
CA ALA A 32 11.18 -7.58 -3.87
C ALA A 32 11.89 -6.41 -4.57
N ALA A 33 11.13 -5.43 -5.07
CA ALA A 33 11.65 -4.25 -5.75
C ALA A 33 12.14 -3.14 -4.81
N TYR A 34 12.07 -3.34 -3.49
CA TYR A 34 12.47 -2.33 -2.51
C TYR A 34 13.98 -2.06 -2.58
N PRO A 35 14.42 -0.83 -2.91
CA PRO A 35 15.81 -0.56 -3.29
C PRO A 35 16.74 -0.20 -2.11
N TRP A 36 16.23 -0.09 -0.88
CA TRP A 36 17.01 0.40 0.27
C TRP A 36 17.37 -0.73 1.25
N ASP A 37 18.53 -0.63 1.88
CA ASP A 37 18.95 -1.60 2.88
C ASP A 37 18.31 -1.30 4.25
N GLY A 38 17.63 -2.31 4.79
CA GLY A 38 16.81 -2.24 5.99
C GLY A 38 15.49 -1.49 5.80
N ARG A 39 14.43 -1.98 6.46
CA ARG A 39 13.15 -1.26 6.63
C ARG A 39 13.31 -0.14 7.67
N LYS A 40 14.28 0.76 7.48
CA LYS A 40 14.44 1.95 8.31
C LYS A 40 13.22 2.85 8.12
N ASN A 41 12.70 3.39 9.21
CA ASN A 41 11.34 3.95 9.26
C ASN A 41 11.06 5.02 8.20
N ALA A 42 11.99 5.94 7.92
CA ALA A 42 11.76 7.03 6.97
C ALA A 42 11.59 6.58 5.49
N PRO A 43 12.54 5.84 4.88
CA PRO A 43 12.39 5.37 3.49
C PRO A 43 11.24 4.38 3.34
N TYR A 44 11.04 3.50 4.32
CA TYR A 44 9.95 2.53 4.28
C TYR A 44 8.57 3.20 4.38
N ARG A 45 8.41 4.23 5.21
CA ARG A 45 7.15 5.00 5.28
C ARG A 45 6.87 5.76 3.97
N ALA A 46 7.90 6.35 3.36
CA ALA A 46 7.75 7.02 2.07
C ALA A 46 7.33 6.03 0.97
N TRP A 47 7.93 4.84 0.94
CA TRP A 47 7.55 3.75 0.04
C TRP A 47 6.08 3.34 0.19
N LEU A 48 5.61 3.12 1.42
CA LEU A 48 4.22 2.75 1.68
C LEU A 48 3.24 3.87 1.29
N ASN A 49 3.58 5.13 1.56
CA ASN A 49 2.77 6.28 1.17
C ASN A 49 2.67 6.40 -0.35
N GLU A 50 3.77 6.16 -1.06
CA GLU A 50 3.79 6.22 -2.52
C GLU A 50 2.98 5.09 -3.16
N ILE A 51 3.09 3.87 -2.62
CA ILE A 51 2.23 2.76 -3.02
C ILE A 51 0.74 3.13 -2.85
N ARG A 52 0.38 3.70 -1.70
CA ARG A 52 -1.01 4.14 -1.43
C ARG A 52 -1.45 5.25 -2.38
N ARG A 53 -0.55 6.19 -2.73
CA ARG A 53 -0.82 7.27 -3.68
C ARG A 53 -1.09 6.73 -5.09
N GLN A 54 -0.28 5.77 -5.58
CA GLN A 54 -0.42 5.24 -6.93
C GLN A 54 -1.55 4.21 -7.10
N LEU A 55 -1.91 3.50 -6.02
CA LEU A 55 -3.02 2.55 -6.04
C LEU A 55 -4.36 3.21 -5.72
N GLY A 56 -4.39 4.37 -5.05
CA GLY A 56 -5.61 5.06 -4.64
C GLY A 56 -6.35 4.39 -3.47
N HIS A 57 -5.97 3.17 -3.09
CA HIS A 57 -6.48 2.45 -1.94
C HIS A 57 -5.31 1.76 -1.20
N PRO A 58 -5.45 1.50 0.12
CA PRO A 58 -4.44 0.74 0.84
C PRO A 58 -4.33 -0.69 0.31
N LEU A 59 -3.10 -1.24 0.29
CA LEU A 59 -2.83 -2.66 -0.04
C LEU A 59 -3.45 -3.64 0.97
N TYR A 60 -3.72 -3.15 2.18
CA TYR A 60 -4.48 -3.88 3.19
C TYR A 60 -5.88 -3.28 3.21
N VAL A 61 -6.84 -3.96 2.59
CA VAL A 61 -8.24 -3.73 2.88
C VAL A 61 -8.44 -4.22 4.30
N ARG A 62 -8.79 -3.31 5.22
CA ARG A 62 -9.21 -3.72 6.56
C ARG A 62 -10.34 -4.72 6.37
N LYS A 63 -10.17 -5.95 6.87
CA LYS A 63 -11.30 -6.87 6.98
C LYS A 63 -12.29 -6.19 7.91
N VAL A 64 -13.37 -5.64 7.35
CA VAL A 64 -14.52 -5.24 8.15
C VAL A 64 -15.04 -6.54 8.70
N ASP A 65 -14.93 -6.73 10.02
CA ASP A 65 -15.49 -7.89 10.66
C ASP A 65 -17.02 -7.73 10.59
N PRO A 66 -17.76 -8.62 9.92
CA PRO A 66 -19.19 -8.48 9.77
C PRO A 66 -19.96 -8.63 11.10
N LEU A 67 -19.28 -9.03 12.18
CA LEU A 67 -19.83 -9.05 13.54
C LEU A 67 -19.47 -7.79 14.35
N ASP A 68 -18.72 -6.85 13.78
CA ASP A 68 -18.36 -5.57 14.42
C ASP A 68 -19.57 -4.62 14.43
N ARG A 69 -20.50 -4.90 15.36
CA ARG A 69 -21.72 -4.12 15.64
C ARG A 69 -21.45 -2.70 16.16
N GLN A 70 -20.19 -2.25 16.17
CA GLN A 70 -19.84 -0.89 16.56
C GLN A 70 -20.46 0.17 15.62
N THR A 71 -20.75 -0.19 14.37
CA THR A 71 -21.48 0.68 13.43
C THR A 71 -22.98 0.79 13.74
N ASP A 72 -23.58 -0.23 14.37
CA ASP A 72 -24.99 -0.20 14.79
C ASP A 72 -25.23 0.78 15.97
N MET A 73 -24.20 1.08 16.77
CA MET A 73 -24.31 2.00 17.91
C MET A 73 -24.57 3.47 17.52
N PHE A 74 -24.31 3.85 16.27
CA PHE A 74 -24.52 5.23 15.77
C PHE A 74 -25.78 5.38 14.91
N GLY A 75 -26.61 4.34 14.81
CA GLY A 75 -27.82 4.28 13.98
C GLY A 75 -29.12 4.62 14.72
N HIS A 76 -29.14 5.66 15.56
CA HIS A 76 -30.38 6.18 16.14
C HIS A 76 -30.54 7.66 15.84
N ARG A 77 -31.25 7.97 14.76
CA ARG A 77 -31.99 9.22 14.64
C ARG A 77 -33.23 9.06 13.78
#